data_AF-A0A1T5DI06-F1
#
_entry.id   AF-A0A1T5DI06-F1
#
_cell.length_a   1.000
_cell.length_b   1.000
_cell.length_c   1.000
_cell.angle_alpha   90.00
_cell.angle_beta   90.00
_cell.angle_gamma   90.00
#
_symmetry.space_group_name_H-M   'P 1'
#
loop_
_entity.id
_entity.type
_entity.pdbx_description
1 polymer ?
#
loop_
_entity_poly.entity_id
_entity_poly.type
_entity_poly.pdbx_seq_one_letter_code
_entity_poly.pdbx_strand_id
1 'polypeptide(L)'
;MKTVITLLIAAVFTISISVAQQKESRQNRTPEERTKMQVERLTKELELNKSQQDSIYTYILQSMKTSSLHRKENDQAQIKKSLEARNLKIKSFLTPKQITQYEELQKSRQNRRPN
;
A
#
# COMPACT_ATOMS: atom_id res chain seq x y z
N MET A 1 10.44 42.92 13.70
CA MET A 1 9.23 42.80 14.56
C MET A 1 8.45 44.10 14.37
N LYS A 2 7.20 44.18 13.92
CA LYS A 2 6.05 43.28 13.96
C LYS A 2 5.16 43.63 12.76
N THR A 3 4.63 42.62 12.09
CA THR A 3 3.67 42.70 10.98
C THR A 3 2.30 43.19 11.47
N VAL A 4 1.70 44.15 10.77
CA VAL A 4 0.32 44.61 10.96
C VAL A 4 -0.36 44.54 9.58
N ILE A 5 -1.08 43.45 9.31
CA ILE A 5 -2.56 43.38 9.21
C ILE A 5 -3.14 44.16 8.02
N THR A 6 -3.61 43.42 7.02
CA THR A 6 -4.63 43.81 6.01
C THR A 6 -5.23 42.48 5.53
N LEU A 7 -6.39 41.99 5.97
CA LEU A 7 -7.79 42.46 5.91
C LEU A 7 -8.44 42.31 4.51
N LEU A 8 -9.43 41.40 4.47
CA LEU A 8 -10.51 41.17 3.50
C LEU A 8 -10.19 40.64 2.09
N ILE A 9 -10.78 39.48 1.74
CA ILE A 9 -11.99 39.38 0.91
C ILE A 9 -12.53 37.95 0.96
N ALA A 10 -13.83 37.84 1.25
CA ALA A 10 -14.62 36.62 1.19
C ALA A 10 -14.88 36.19 -0.25
N ALA A 11 -14.69 34.91 -0.55
CA ALA A 11 -15.37 34.24 -1.65
C ALA A 11 -15.76 32.84 -1.18
N VAL A 12 -17.03 32.71 -0.82
CA VAL A 12 -17.71 31.45 -0.55
C VAL A 12 -17.80 30.67 -1.84
N PHE A 13 -17.08 29.54 -1.93
CA PHE A 13 -17.42 28.46 -2.84
C PHE A 13 -17.82 27.25 -1.99
N THR A 14 -19.11 27.15 -1.70
CA THR A 14 -19.73 25.93 -1.17
C THR A 14 -19.73 24.88 -2.27
N ILE A 15 -18.70 24.04 -2.28
CA ILE A 15 -18.75 22.76 -2.99
C ILE A 15 -19.37 21.75 -2.03
N SER A 16 -20.71 21.66 -2.06
CA SER A 16 -21.47 20.60 -1.41
C SER A 16 -21.30 19.31 -2.21
N ILE A 17 -20.17 18.62 -2.05
CA ILE A 17 -20.09 17.21 -2.47
C ILE A 17 -20.64 16.38 -1.32
N SER A 18 -21.92 16.02 -1.46
CA SER A 18 -22.59 14.98 -0.69
C SER A 18 -21.78 13.67 -0.78
N VAL A 19 -20.92 13.41 0.21
CA VAL A 19 -20.26 12.11 0.34
C VAL A 19 -21.22 11.20 1.08
N ALA A 20 -21.83 10.29 0.32
CA ALA A 20 -22.70 9.23 0.81
C ALA A 20 -22.09 8.48 2.00
N GLN A 21 -22.97 8.11 2.92
CA GLN A 21 -22.70 7.65 4.28
C GLN A 21 -21.84 6.37 4.38
N GLN A 22 -21.19 6.25 5.54
CA GLN A 22 -21.08 5.02 6.33
C GLN A 22 -19.90 4.05 6.07
N LYS A 23 -18.69 4.46 6.48
CA LYS A 23 -17.88 3.76 7.51
C LYS A 23 -16.64 4.61 7.80
N GLU A 24 -16.56 5.14 9.00
CA GLU A 24 -15.48 5.98 9.46
C GLU A 24 -14.13 5.23 9.40
N SER A 25 -13.12 5.88 8.81
CA SER A 25 -11.68 5.57 8.90
C SER A 25 -11.04 4.43 8.06
N ARG A 26 -11.40 4.30 6.78
CA ARG A 26 -10.38 3.92 5.77
C ARG A 26 -10.06 5.15 4.95
N GLN A 27 -9.03 5.90 5.37
CA GLN A 27 -8.43 6.97 4.57
C GLN A 27 -8.28 6.45 3.13
N ASN A 28 -8.88 7.15 2.16
CA ASN A 28 -8.85 6.81 0.74
C ASN A 28 -7.42 7.00 0.17
N ARG A 29 -6.46 6.21 0.66
CA ARG A 29 -5.07 6.26 0.22
C ARG A 29 -4.99 5.80 -1.22
N THR A 30 -4.24 6.54 -2.02
CA THR A 30 -3.96 6.21 -3.43
C THR A 30 -3.17 4.89 -3.52
N PRO A 31 -3.21 4.18 -4.66
CA PRO A 31 -2.36 3.00 -4.90
C PRO A 31 -0.87 3.28 -4.65
N GLU A 32 -0.42 4.48 -5.00
CA GLU A 32 0.95 4.96 -4.82
C GLU A 32 1.31 5.07 -3.34
N GLU A 33 0.45 5.70 -2.52
CA GLU A 33 0.66 5.80 -1.07
C GLU A 33 0.66 4.43 -0.39
N ARG A 34 -0.27 3.55 -0.76
CA ARG A 34 -0.33 2.19 -0.23
C ARG A 34 0.91 1.39 -0.58
N THR A 35 1.39 1.53 -1.82
CA THR A 35 2.61 0.87 -2.28
C THR A 35 3.82 1.39 -1.52
N LYS A 36 3.95 2.72 -1.38
CA LYS A 36 5.03 3.36 -0.61
C LYS A 36 5.10 2.83 0.81
N MET A 37 3.98 2.83 1.53
CA MET A 37 3.92 2.30 2.89
C MET A 37 4.33 0.83 2.98
N GLN A 38 3.94 0.02 1.99
CA GLN A 38 4.30 -1.38 1.97
C GLN A 38 5.80 -1.58 1.75
N VAL A 39 6.41 -0.82 0.83
CA VAL A 39 7.86 -0.86 0.59
C VAL A 39 8.61 -0.35 1.80
N GLU A 40 8.17 0.73 2.44
CA GLU A 40 8.78 1.25 3.67
C GLU A 40 8.78 0.21 4.79
N ARG A 41 7.67 -0.51 4.97
CA ARG A 41 7.58 -1.58 5.95
C ARG A 41 8.54 -2.73 5.63
N LEU A 42 8.57 -3.19 4.39
CA LEU A 42 9.51 -4.24 3.97
C LEU A 42 10.96 -3.78 4.10
N THR A 43 11.24 -2.49 3.85
CA THR A 43 12.57 -1.90 4.03
C THR A 43 13.01 -1.94 5.48
N LYS A 44 12.12 -1.61 6.42
CA LYS A 44 12.40 -1.71 7.85
C LYS A 44 12.59 -3.15 8.32
N GLU A 45 11.83 -4.10 7.76
CA GLU A 45 11.86 -5.51 8.17
C GLU A 45 13.02 -6.30 7.53
N LEU A 46 13.49 -5.90 6.33
CA LEU A 46 14.46 -6.65 5.51
C LEU A 46 15.71 -5.84 5.12
N GLU A 47 15.84 -4.60 5.58
CA GLU A 47 16.95 -3.70 5.27
C GLU A 47 17.19 -3.57 3.75
N LEU A 48 16.10 -3.34 3.00
CA LEU A 48 16.16 -3.28 1.53
C LEU A 48 17.05 -2.13 1.04
N ASN A 49 17.91 -2.41 0.08
CA ASN A 49 18.65 -1.36 -0.62
C ASN A 49 17.76 -0.62 -1.65
N LYS A 50 18.26 0.49 -2.21
CA LYS A 50 17.48 1.34 -3.11
C LYS A 50 16.97 0.62 -4.36
N SER A 51 17.80 -0.22 -4.99
CA SER A 51 17.42 -0.99 -6.18
C SER A 51 16.31 -2.01 -5.89
N GLN A 52 16.38 -2.66 -4.73
CA GLN A 52 15.33 -3.58 -4.27
C GLN A 52 14.03 -2.85 -3.97
N GLN A 53 14.09 -1.70 -3.30
CA GLN A 53 12.93 -0.86 -3.02
C GLN A 53 12.23 -0.45 -4.32
N ASP A 54 12.97 0.03 -5.32
CA ASP A 54 12.41 0.51 -6.59
C ASP A 54 11.78 -0.62 -7.40
N SER A 55 12.43 -1.79 -7.43
CA SER A 55 11.92 -2.99 -8.11
C SER A 55 10.62 -3.49 -7.48
N ILE A 56 10.59 -3.56 -6.14
CA ILE A 56 9.41 -3.99 -5.38
C ILE A 56 8.28 -2.95 -5.51
N TYR A 57 8.59 -1.65 -5.43
CA TYR A 57 7.62 -0.57 -5.60
C TYR A 57 6.93 -0.67 -6.96
N THR A 58 7.71 -0.73 -8.04
CA THR A 58 7.20 -0.78 -9.41
C THR A 58 6.25 -1.96 -9.60
N TYR A 59 6.68 -3.15 -9.16
CA TYR A 59 5.87 -4.35 -9.29
C TYR A 59 4.56 -4.28 -8.48
N ILE A 60 4.63 -3.83 -7.22
CA ILE A 60 3.45 -3.73 -6.37
C ILE A 60 2.46 -2.70 -6.94
N LEU A 61 2.95 -1.54 -7.39
CA LEU A 61 2.10 -0.50 -7.95
C LEU A 61 1.34 -1.00 -9.19
N GLN A 62 2.05 -1.67 -10.10
CA GLN A 62 1.44 -2.28 -11.27
C GLN A 62 0.38 -3.32 -10.88
N SER A 63 0.71 -4.21 -9.92
CA SER A 63 -0.25 -5.20 -9.41
C SER A 63 -1.48 -4.57 -8.76
N MET A 64 -1.33 -3.48 -8.00
CA MET A 64 -2.48 -2.80 -7.39
C MET A 64 -3.40 -2.16 -8.45
N LYS A 65 -2.81 -1.57 -9.50
CA LYS A 65 -3.56 -0.99 -10.61
C LYS A 65 -4.35 -2.06 -11.36
N THR A 66 -3.75 -3.21 -11.67
CA THR A 66 -4.45 -4.30 -12.36
C THR A 66 -5.49 -5.01 -11.50
N SER A 67 -5.22 -5.24 -10.21
CA SER A 67 -6.18 -5.86 -9.29
C SER A 67 -7.42 -4.99 -9.02
N SER A 68 -7.32 -3.67 -9.15
CA SER A 68 -8.47 -2.77 -9.01
C SER A 68 -9.53 -3.00 -10.11
N LEU A 69 -9.11 -3.51 -11.28
CA LEU A 69 -9.98 -3.79 -12.42
C LEU A 69 -10.71 -5.15 -12.30
N HIS A 70 -10.18 -6.08 -11.51
CA HIS A 70 -10.65 -7.47 -11.43
C HIS A 70 -11.39 -7.80 -10.11
N ARG A 71 -11.66 -6.80 -9.26
CA ARG A 71 -12.26 -6.98 -7.92
C ARG A 71 -13.76 -7.36 -7.94
N LYS A 72 -14.28 -7.81 -9.08
CA LYS A 72 -15.71 -8.17 -9.23
C LYS A 72 -16.01 -9.60 -8.79
N GLU A 73 -15.00 -10.48 -8.75
CA GLU A 73 -15.19 -11.88 -8.36
C GLU A 73 -14.46 -12.14 -7.05
N ASN A 74 -15.22 -12.60 -6.04
CA ASN A 74 -14.72 -12.94 -4.71
C ASN A 74 -14.08 -14.35 -4.72
N ASP A 75 -13.35 -14.69 -5.78
CA ASP A 75 -12.72 -15.99 -5.95
C ASP A 75 -11.48 -16.09 -5.05
N GLN A 76 -11.64 -16.82 -3.96
CA GLN A 76 -10.56 -17.07 -3.00
C GLN A 76 -9.35 -17.77 -3.64
N ALA A 77 -9.57 -18.65 -4.64
CA ALA A 77 -8.48 -19.35 -5.32
C ALA A 77 -7.64 -18.36 -6.15
N GLN A 78 -8.31 -17.45 -6.88
CA GLN A 78 -7.63 -16.40 -7.64
C GLN A 78 -6.87 -15.44 -6.73
N ILE A 79 -7.44 -15.07 -5.58
CA ILE A 79 -6.77 -14.24 -4.58
C ILE A 79 -5.52 -14.93 -4.05
N LYS A 80 -5.61 -16.22 -3.68
CA LYS A 80 -4.48 -17.00 -3.19
C LYS A 80 -3.36 -17.09 -4.25
N LYS A 81 -3.72 -17.40 -5.50
CA LYS A 81 -2.78 -17.47 -6.62
C LYS A 81 -2.08 -16.13 -6.88
N SER A 82 -2.82 -15.02 -6.81
CA SER A 82 -2.24 -13.67 -6.95
C SER A 82 -1.26 -13.34 -5.82
N LEU A 83 -1.58 -13.72 -4.58
CA LEU A 83 -0.69 -13.54 -3.44
C LEU A 83 0.59 -14.37 -3.56
N GLU A 84 0.49 -15.62 -4.01
CA GLU A 84 1.65 -16.50 -4.25
C GLU A 84 2.55 -15.95 -5.36
N ALA A 85 1.98 -15.57 -6.50
CA ALA A 85 2.73 -14.96 -7.60
C ALA A 85 3.46 -13.69 -7.14
N ARG A 86 2.78 -12.87 -6.31
CA ARG A 86 3.38 -11.68 -5.71
C ARG A 86 4.55 -12.01 -4.79
N ASN A 87 4.40 -13.00 -3.92
CA ASN A 87 5.45 -13.42 -3.00
C ASN A 87 6.68 -13.93 -3.76
N LEU A 88 6.48 -14.75 -4.79
CA LEU A 88 7.57 -15.24 -5.64
C LEU A 88 8.32 -14.10 -6.31
N LYS A 89 7.58 -13.12 -6.87
CA LYS A 89 8.21 -11.98 -7.53
C LYS A 89 8.98 -11.10 -6.55
N ILE A 90 8.44 -10.84 -5.35
CA ILE A 90 9.17 -10.11 -4.31
C ILE A 90 10.47 -10.84 -3.94
N LYS A 91 10.42 -12.15 -3.68
CA LYS A 91 11.60 -12.96 -3.35
C LYS A 91 12.68 -12.90 -4.43
N SER A 92 12.31 -12.80 -5.71
CA SER A 92 13.29 -12.68 -6.81
C SER A 92 14.15 -11.41 -6.77
N PHE A 93 13.74 -10.38 -6.00
CA PHE A 93 14.51 -9.15 -5.79
C PHE A 93 15.34 -9.18 -4.50
N LEU A 94 15.20 -10.21 -3.67
CA LEU A 94 15.83 -10.30 -2.36
C LEU A 94 17.11 -11.13 -2.42
N THR A 95 18.02 -10.84 -1.50
CA THR A 95 19.19 -11.71 -1.23
C THR A 95 18.75 -12.97 -0.47
N PRO A 96 19.55 -14.05 -0.45
CA PRO A 96 19.22 -15.26 0.29
C PRO A 96 18.88 -15.00 1.77
N LYS A 97 19.65 -14.15 2.45
CA LYS A 97 19.40 -13.75 3.84
C LYS A 97 18.03 -13.08 4.02
N GLN A 98 17.70 -12.15 3.11
CA GLN A 98 16.42 -11.44 3.14
C GLN A 98 15.23 -12.35 2.79
N ILE A 99 15.43 -13.36 1.95
CA ILE A 99 14.40 -14.36 1.64
C ILE A 99 14.01 -15.12 2.91
N THR A 100 14.97 -15.59 3.70
CA THR A 100 14.71 -16.28 4.97
C THR A 100 13.90 -15.39 5.92
N GLN A 101 14.33 -14.15 6.14
CA GLN A 101 13.59 -13.18 6.96
C GLN A 101 12.17 -12.93 6.43
N TYR A 102 12.04 -12.80 5.11
CA TYR A 102 10.73 -12.59 4.48
C TYR A 102 9.78 -13.77 4.71
N GLU A 103 10.25 -15.00 4.64
CA GLU A 103 9.44 -16.19 4.91
C GLU A 103 8.98 -16.26 6.38
N GLU A 104 9.84 -15.93 7.33
CA GLU A 104 9.50 -15.86 8.75
C GLU A 104 8.43 -14.80 9.01
N LEU A 105 8.55 -13.62 8.40
CA LEU A 105 7.56 -12.56 8.49
C LEU A 105 6.20 -13.00 7.94
N GLN A 106 6.18 -13.75 6.83
CA GLN A 106 4.94 -14.27 6.24
C GLN A 106 4.28 -15.31 7.15
N LYS A 107 5.06 -16.24 7.73
CA LYS A 107 4.55 -17.22 8.71
C LYS A 107 3.99 -16.53 9.95
N SER A 108 4.70 -15.54 10.49
CA SER A 108 4.23 -14.76 11.65
C SER A 108 2.90 -14.06 11.38
N ARG A 109 2.73 -13.49 10.18
CA ARG A 109 1.48 -12.82 9.77
C ARG A 109 0.33 -13.81 9.59
N GLN A 110 0.61 -15.02 9.09
CA GLN A 110 -0.38 -16.09 8.97
C GLN A 110 -0.86 -16.54 10.36
N ASN A 111 0.05 -16.74 11.31
CA ASN A 111 -0.29 -17.15 12.67
C ASN A 111 -1.08 -16.10 13.46
N ARG A 112 -0.98 -14.81 13.09
CA ARG A 112 -1.72 -13.70 13.70
C ARG A 112 -3.11 -13.47 13.12
N ARG A 113 -3.50 -14.22 12.08
CA ARG A 113 -4.89 -14.19 11.60
C ARG A 113 -5.70 -15.10 12.51
N PRO A 114 -6.65 -14.58 13.32
CA PRO A 114 -7.59 -15.46 14.02
C PRO A 114 -8.36 -16.26 12.96
N ASN A 115 -8.49 -17.57 13.18
CA ASN A 115 -9.33 -18.46 12.36
C ASN A 115 -10.79 -18.03 12.42
#